data_AF-A0A7X6ZXM1-F1
#
_entry.id   AF-A0A7X6ZXM1-F1
#
_cell.length_a   1.000
_cell.length_b   1.000
_cell.length_c   1.000
_cell.angle_alpha   90.00
_cell.angle_beta   90.00
_cell.angle_gamma   90.00
#
_symmetry.space_group_name_H-M   'P 1'
#
loop_
_entity.id
_entity.type
_entity.pdbx_description
1 polymer ?
#
loop_
_entity_poly.entity_id
_entity_poly.type
_entity_poly.pdbx_seq_one_letter_code
_entity_poly.pdbx_strand_id
1 'polypeptide(L)'
;MPSVSQQFFLQKRELGLIRPIWCTMRLLQQGDVSEALAFHRKITEEIGDEGFFAEANTIEESISGQGAVAGVFAEGRLIALRAVSYVDEYVNGAMDDLELDQAEKGHLAVMDF
;
A
#
# COMPACT_ATOMS: atom_id res chain seq x y z
N MET A 1 13.85 3.35 -13.11
CA MET A 1 13.31 4.74 -13.06
C MET A 1 13.75 5.37 -11.75
N PRO A 2 14.13 6.66 -11.70
CA PRO A 2 14.37 7.32 -10.42
C PRO A 2 13.10 7.20 -9.58
N SER A 3 13.22 6.74 -8.33
CA SER A 3 12.04 6.60 -7.46
C SER A 3 11.54 8.00 -7.12
N VAL A 4 10.34 8.32 -7.57
CA VAL A 4 9.65 9.53 -7.10
C VAL A 4 9.42 9.33 -5.60
N SER A 5 9.99 10.23 -4.80
CA SER A 5 9.79 10.25 -3.36
C SER A 5 9.27 11.61 -2.94
N GLN A 6 8.40 11.62 -1.94
CA GLN A 6 7.78 12.81 -1.39
C GLN A 6 8.10 12.89 0.10
N GLN A 7 8.53 14.06 0.56
CA GLN A 7 8.82 14.32 1.96
C GLN A 7 7.71 15.16 2.58
N PHE A 8 7.32 14.82 3.81
CA PHE A 8 6.24 15.48 4.54
C PHE A 8 6.36 15.23 6.03
N PHE A 9 5.52 15.90 6.82
CA PHE A 9 5.42 15.67 8.26
C PHE A 9 4.08 15.04 8.63
N LEU A 10 4.12 13.97 9.41
CA LEU A 10 2.95 13.46 10.13
C LEU A 10 2.90 14.06 11.54
N GLN A 11 1.70 14.31 12.07
CA GLN A 11 1.53 14.76 13.44
C GLN A 11 1.26 13.56 14.34
N LYS A 12 2.24 13.19 15.17
CA LYS A 12 2.06 12.14 16.17
C LYS A 12 1.55 12.75 17.48
N ARG A 13 0.39 12.28 17.93
CA ARG A 13 -0.19 12.64 19.23
C ARG A 13 0.35 11.71 20.31
N GLU A 14 0.86 12.31 21.37
CA GLU A 14 1.31 11.63 22.59
C GLU A 14 0.63 12.32 23.79
N LEU A 15 0.73 11.74 25.00
CA LEU A 15 0.08 12.28 26.21
C LEU A 15 0.52 13.73 26.46
N GLY A 16 -0.36 14.68 26.12
CA GLY A 16 -0.13 16.12 26.31
C GLY A 16 0.76 16.82 25.26
N LEU A 17 1.18 16.13 24.19
CA LEU A 17 2.06 16.69 23.16
C LEU A 17 1.64 16.28 21.74
N ILE A 18 1.78 17.19 20.78
CA ILE A 18 1.75 16.87 19.34
C ILE A 18 3.15 17.12 18.79
N ARG A 19 3.81 16.08 18.25
CA ARG A 19 5.14 16.21 17.64
C ARG A 19 5.09 15.93 16.14
N PRO A 20 5.76 16.75 15.31
CA PRO A 20 5.93 16.45 13.90
C PRO A 20 6.94 15.31 13.72
N ILE A 21 6.63 14.36 12.85
CA ILE A 21 7.49 13.25 12.46
C ILE A 21 7.85 13.44 11.00
N TRP A 22 9.13 13.53 10.69
CA TRP A 22 9.60 13.63 9.31
C TRP A 22 9.45 12.28 8.60
N CYS A 23 8.77 12.31 7.46
CA CYS A 23 8.42 11.11 6.71
C CYS A 23 8.87 11.23 5.25
N THR A 24 9.20 10.08 4.68
CA THR A 24 9.45 9.91 3.24
C THR A 24 8.45 8.89 2.69
N MET A 25 7.63 9.28 1.73
CA MET A 25 6.80 8.37 0.94
C MET A 25 7.51 8.04 -0.37
N ARG A 26 7.50 6.77 -0.76
CA ARG A 26 8.02 6.30 -2.05
C ARG A 26 7.32 5.02 -2.47
N LEU A 27 7.38 4.70 -3.76
CA LEU A 27 7.04 3.35 -4.21
C LEU A 27 8.07 2.34 -3.66
N LEU A 28 7.55 1.19 -3.23
CA LEU A 28 8.34 0.05 -2.85
C LEU A 28 8.90 -0.64 -4.10
N GLN A 29 10.07 -1.24 -3.93
CA GLN A 29 10.81 -1.96 -4.96
C GLN A 29 11.05 -3.38 -4.49
N GLN A 30 11.62 -4.21 -5.37
CA GLN A 30 11.80 -5.63 -5.05
C GLN A 30 12.67 -5.90 -3.81
N GLY A 31 13.57 -4.98 -3.46
CA GLY A 31 14.34 -5.05 -2.22
C GLY A 31 13.52 -4.84 -0.94
N ASP A 32 12.32 -4.26 -1.04
CA ASP A 32 11.45 -3.91 0.09
C ASP A 32 10.38 -4.97 0.39
N VAL A 33 10.21 -5.98 -0.47
CA VAL A 33 9.15 -6.99 -0.35
C VAL A 33 9.14 -7.64 1.04
N SER A 34 10.32 -8.04 1.53
CA SER A 34 10.43 -8.66 2.85
C SER A 34 9.99 -7.73 3.99
N GLU A 35 10.34 -6.44 3.92
CA GLU A 35 9.93 -5.45 4.93
C GLU A 35 8.42 -5.19 4.85
N ALA A 36 7.86 -5.08 3.64
CA ALA A 36 6.43 -4.89 3.42
C ALA A 36 5.59 -6.05 3.97
N LEU A 37 5.98 -7.29 3.65
CA LEU A 37 5.30 -8.49 4.13
C LEU A 37 5.40 -8.65 5.66
N ALA A 38 6.56 -8.33 6.24
CA ALA A 38 6.73 -8.37 7.69
C ALA A 38 5.88 -7.30 8.39
N PHE A 39 5.80 -6.10 7.82
CA PHE A 39 4.97 -5.01 8.34
C PHE A 39 3.49 -5.35 8.26
N HIS A 40 3.02 -5.84 7.10
CA HIS A 40 1.62 -6.25 6.91
C HIS A 40 1.25 -7.38 7.89
N ARG A 41 2.06 -8.43 8.00
CA ARG A 41 1.84 -9.53 8.96
C ARG A 41 1.67 -9.02 10.40
N LYS A 42 2.51 -8.08 10.82
CA LYS A 42 2.44 -7.50 12.16
C LYS A 42 1.12 -6.76 12.39
N ILE A 43 0.63 -6.02 11.40
CA ILE A 43 -0.68 -5.36 11.47
C ILE A 43 -1.79 -6.41 11.65
N THR A 44 -1.76 -7.48 10.85
CA THR A 44 -2.75 -8.56 10.92
C THR A 44 -2.74 -9.22 12.30
N GLU A 45 -1.56 -9.56 12.83
CA GLU A 45 -1.40 -10.16 14.17
C GLU A 45 -1.91 -9.25 15.30
N GLU A 46 -1.71 -7.94 15.19
CA GLU A 46 -2.13 -6.96 16.22
C GLU A 46 -3.61 -6.59 16.14
N ILE A 47 -4.21 -6.57 14.95
CA ILE A 47 -5.61 -6.16 14.73
C ILE A 47 -6.58 -7.36 14.77
N GLY A 48 -6.13 -8.57 14.43
CA GLY A 48 -6.88 -9.82 14.62
C GLY A 48 -8.01 -10.07 13.60
N ASP A 49 -7.95 -9.46 12.41
CA ASP A 49 -8.92 -9.72 11.34
C ASP A 49 -8.33 -10.71 10.32
N GLU A 50 -8.76 -11.97 10.38
CA GLU A 50 -8.34 -13.02 9.44
C GLU A 50 -8.92 -12.82 8.03
N GLY A 51 -9.90 -11.94 7.83
CA GLY A 51 -10.43 -11.58 6.51
C GLY A 51 -9.48 -10.73 5.65
N PHE A 52 -8.45 -10.15 6.27
CA PHE A 52 -7.36 -9.39 5.63
C PHE A 52 -6.34 -10.29 4.88
N PHE A 53 -6.54 -11.62 4.86
CA PHE A 53 -5.58 -12.60 4.34
C PHE A 53 -5.40 -12.66 2.81
N ALA A 54 -5.94 -11.71 2.04
CA ALA A 54 -5.75 -11.69 0.59
C ALA A 54 -4.30 -11.38 0.15
N GLU A 55 -3.41 -11.00 1.07
CA GLU A 55 -2.45 -9.94 0.73
C GLU A 55 -0.96 -10.26 0.61
N ALA A 56 -0.50 -11.43 1.06
CA ALA A 56 0.93 -11.75 0.94
C ALA A 56 1.35 -11.85 -0.54
N ASN A 57 0.50 -12.47 -1.36
CA ASN A 57 0.76 -12.61 -2.80
C ASN A 57 0.48 -11.30 -3.53
N THR A 58 -0.59 -10.56 -3.18
CA THR A 58 -0.94 -9.32 -3.89
C THR A 58 0.05 -8.18 -3.63
N ILE A 59 0.66 -8.09 -2.45
CA ILE A 59 1.73 -7.12 -2.17
C ILE A 59 2.96 -7.42 -3.05
N GLU A 60 3.39 -8.68 -3.12
CA GLU A 60 4.54 -9.08 -3.94
C GLU A 60 4.25 -8.90 -5.45
N GLU A 61 3.07 -9.34 -5.90
CA GLU A 61 2.59 -9.16 -7.27
C GLU A 61 2.53 -7.67 -7.64
N SER A 62 2.02 -6.83 -6.75
CA SER A 62 1.94 -5.38 -6.96
C SER A 62 3.34 -4.75 -7.07
N ILE A 63 4.27 -5.12 -6.19
CA ILE A 63 5.66 -4.61 -6.26
C ILE A 63 6.37 -5.12 -7.54
N SER A 64 6.06 -6.34 -7.99
CA SER A 64 6.66 -6.96 -9.18
C SER A 64 6.11 -6.45 -10.51
N GLY A 65 5.13 -5.53 -10.49
CA GLY A 65 4.64 -4.81 -11.67
C GLY A 65 3.19 -5.05 -12.03
N GLN A 66 2.45 -5.84 -11.25
CA GLN A 66 0.99 -5.98 -11.40
C GLN A 66 0.21 -4.89 -10.65
N GLY A 67 0.91 -3.91 -10.10
CA GLY A 67 0.36 -2.89 -9.22
C GLY A 67 1.39 -1.84 -8.87
N ALA A 68 1.15 -1.17 -7.75
CA ALA A 68 2.10 -0.29 -7.10
C ALA A 68 1.85 -0.31 -5.58
N VAL A 69 2.92 -0.36 -4.80
CA VAL A 69 2.82 -0.23 -3.33
C VAL A 69 3.54 1.04 -2.91
N ALA A 70 2.81 1.97 -2.30
CA ALA A 70 3.39 3.17 -1.70
C ALA A 70 3.70 2.90 -0.23
N GLY A 71 4.96 3.06 0.18
CA GLY A 71 5.40 2.96 1.56
C GLY A 71 5.74 4.32 2.15
N VAL A 72 5.38 4.54 3.41
CA VAL A 72 5.76 5.70 4.21
C VAL A 72 6.78 5.28 5.25
N PHE A 73 7.92 5.96 5.24
CA PHE A 73 9.04 5.69 6.12
C PHE A 73 9.26 6.84 7.11
N ALA A 74 9.53 6.52 8.37
CA ALA A 74 10.02 7.45 9.38
C ALA A 74 11.23 6.85 10.09
N GLU A 75 12.31 7.62 10.25
CA GLU A 75 13.54 7.16 10.92
C GLU A 75 14.10 5.83 10.35
N GLY A 76 13.94 5.62 9.03
CA GLY A 76 14.40 4.42 8.34
C GLY A 76 13.51 3.18 8.53
N ARG A 77 12.31 3.33 9.09
CA ARG A 77 11.34 2.23 9.28
C ARG A 77 10.09 2.46 8.47
N LEU A 78 9.57 1.42 7.83
CA LEU A 78 8.22 1.44 7.27
C LEU A 78 7.17 1.60 8.39
N ILE A 79 6.34 2.64 8.29
CA ILE A 79 5.31 2.97 9.29
C ILE A 79 3.89 2.93 8.73
N ALA A 80 3.74 2.92 7.41
CA ALA A 80 2.48 2.70 6.71
C ALA A 80 2.78 2.24 5.28
N LEU A 81 1.88 1.47 4.70
CA LEU A 81 1.90 1.14 3.28
C LEU A 81 0.49 1.18 2.70
N ARG A 82 0.40 1.31 1.38
CA ARG A 82 -0.85 1.16 0.63
C ARG A 82 -0.56 0.46 -0.69
N ALA A 83 -1.23 -0.65 -0.96
CA ALA A 83 -1.17 -1.36 -2.22
C ALA A 83 -2.28 -0.91 -3.18
N VAL A 84 -1.97 -0.96 -4.46
CA VAL A 84 -2.88 -0.69 -5.58
C VAL A 84 -2.60 -1.76 -6.63
N SER A 85 -3.62 -2.46 -7.08
CA SER A 85 -3.54 -3.52 -8.08
C SER A 85 -4.16 -3.09 -9.41
N TYR A 86 -3.49 -3.43 -10.50
CA TYR A 86 -3.98 -3.28 -11.88
C TYR A 86 -4.37 -4.63 -12.49
N VAL A 87 -4.40 -5.72 -11.72
CA VAL A 87 -4.72 -7.06 -12.22
C VAL A 87 -6.13 -7.09 -12.78
N ASP A 88 -6.26 -7.60 -14.01
CA ASP A 88 -7.52 -7.63 -14.76
C ASP A 88 -8.67 -8.28 -13.97
N GLU A 89 -8.41 -9.32 -13.19
CA GLU A 89 -9.42 -9.99 -12.36
C GLU A 89 -10.08 -9.02 -11.38
N TYR A 90 -9.28 -8.29 -10.60
CA TYR A 90 -9.79 -7.32 -9.63
C TYR A 90 -10.42 -6.10 -10.31
N VAL A 91 -9.78 -5.59 -11.37
CA VAL A 91 -10.29 -4.43 -12.12
C VAL A 91 -11.63 -4.75 -12.79
N ASN A 92 -11.77 -5.92 -13.43
CA ASN A 92 -13.04 -6.34 -14.04
C ASN A 92 -14.14 -6.52 -12.98
N GLY A 93 -13.82 -7.11 -11.83
CA GLY A 93 -14.77 -7.24 -10.72
C GLY A 93 -15.29 -5.88 -10.25
N ALA A 94 -14.38 -4.91 -10.03
CA ALA A 94 -14.76 -3.55 -9.65
C ALA A 94 -15.58 -2.82 -10.72
N MET A 95 -15.28 -3.06 -12.01
CA MET A 95 -16.04 -2.50 -13.14
C MET A 95 -17.48 -3.00 -13.16
N ASP A 96 -17.66 -4.30 -12.96
CA ASP A 96 -18.99 -4.94 -12.96
C ASP A 96 -19.81 -4.46 -11.75
N ASP A 97 -19.20 -4.41 -10.56
CA ASP A 97 -19.85 -3.98 -9.33
C ASP A 97 -20.30 -2.51 -9.36
N LEU A 98 -19.54 -1.66 -10.05
CA LEU A 98 -19.79 -0.23 -10.17
C LEU A 98 -20.51 0.16 -11.48
N GLU A 99 -20.86 -0.81 -12.32
CA GLU A 99 -21.51 -0.63 -13.63
C GLU A 99 -20.76 0.38 -14.54
N LEU A 100 -19.42 0.32 -14.54
CA LEU A 100 -18.57 1.25 -15.28
C LEU A 100 -18.43 0.88 -16.77
N ASP A 101 -18.17 1.87 -17.61
CA ASP A 101 -17.94 1.66 -19.04
C ASP A 101 -16.55 1.06 -19.30
N GLN A 102 -16.42 0.15 -20.26
CA GLN A 102 -15.15 -0.46 -20.65
C GLN A 102 -14.06 0.54 -21.04
N ALA A 103 -14.43 1.76 -21.48
CA ALA A 103 -13.51 2.85 -21.72
C ALA A 103 -12.73 3.30 -20.45
N GLU A 104 -13.27 3.07 -19.25
CA GLU A 104 -12.64 3.45 -17.98
C GLU A 104 -11.63 2.41 -17.48
N LYS A 105 -11.61 1.20 -18.05
CA LYS A 105 -10.77 0.10 -17.57
C LYS A 105 -9.29 0.46 -17.46
N GLY A 106 -8.75 1.19 -18.43
CA GLY A 106 -7.35 1.64 -18.43
C GLY A 106 -7.02 2.75 -17.42
N HIS A 107 -8.02 3.26 -16.71
CA HIS A 107 -7.91 4.35 -15.74
C HIS A 107 -8.25 3.89 -14.31
N LEU A 108 -8.49 2.60 -14.12
CA LEU A 108 -8.90 2.03 -12.85
C LEU A 108 -7.79 1.20 -12.23
N ALA A 109 -7.81 1.21 -10.92
CA ALA A 109 -6.96 0.37 -10.11
C ALA A 109 -7.71 0.06 -8.81
N VAL A 110 -7.58 -1.17 -8.34
CA VAL A 110 -8.23 -1.61 -7.12
C VAL A 110 -7.25 -1.38 -5.97
N MET A 111 -7.71 -0.72 -4.92
CA MET A 111 -6.91 -0.63 -3.70
C MET A 111 -7.23 -1.82 -2.82
N ASP A 112 -6.23 -2.66 -2.64
CA ASP A 112 -6.28 -3.81 -1.73
C ASP A 112 -5.57 -3.42 -0.38
N PHE A 113 -5.88 -4.14 0.69
CA PHE A 113 -5.60 -3.79 2.09
C PHE A 113 -4.65 -4.72 2.84
#